data_AF-A0A381Y6W1-F1
#
_entry.id   AF-A0A381Y6W1-F1
#
_cell.length_a   1.000
_cell.length_b   1.000
_cell.length_c   1.000
_cell.angle_alpha   90.00
_cell.angle_beta   90.00
_cell.angle_gamma   90.00
#
_symmetry.space_group_name_H-M   'P 1'
#
loop_
_entity.id
_entity.type
_entity.pdbx_description
1 polymer ?
#
loop_
_entity_poly.entity_id
_entity_poly.type
_entity_poly.pdbx_seq_one_letter_code
_entity_poly.pdbx_strand_id
1 'polypeptide(L)' 'MEQGTLVGNVLAVFFLAFAIMFDTATLTVNVGNIMYFIDTGSFLIVMGGTVASTFIS' A
#
# COMPACT_ATOMS: atom_id res chain seq x y z
N MET A 1 -10.93 -17.64 -2.83
CA MET A 1 -11.09 -16.25 -3.28
C MET A 1 -11.48 -16.29 -4.75
N GLU A 2 -12.45 -15.49 -5.14
CA GLU A 2 -12.79 -15.34 -6.55
C GLU A 2 -11.57 -14.82 -7.33
N GLN A 3 -11.36 -15.33 -8.55
CA GLN A 3 -10.22 -14.95 -9.38
C GLN A 3 -10.18 -13.45 -9.66
N GLY A 4 -11.35 -12.81 -9.79
CA GLY A 4 -11.49 -11.36 -9.94
C GLY A 4 -10.95 -10.58 -8.75
N THR A 5 -11.24 -11.02 -7.52
CA THR A 5 -10.73 -10.38 -6.29
C THR A 5 -9.21 -10.48 -6.19
N LEU A 6 -8.64 -11.64 -6.52
CA LEU A 6 -7.19 -11.84 -6.48
C LEU A 6 -6.49 -10.88 -7.47
N VAL A 7 -6.94 -10.86 -8.72
CA VAL A 7 -6.36 -10.01 -9.76
C VAL A 7 -6.54 -8.53 -9.43
N GLY A 8 -7.73 -8.14 -8.95
CA GLY A 8 -8.01 -6.76 -8.55
C GLY A 8 -7.09 -6.27 -7.44
N ASN A 9 -6.87 -7.09 -6.40
CA ASN A 9 -5.98 -6.74 -5.29
C ASN A 9 -4.52 -6.57 -5.74
N VAL A 10 -4.03 -7.47 -6.61
CA VAL A 10 -2.67 -7.38 -7.15
C VAL A 10 -2.49 -6.09 -7.98
N LEU A 11 -3.45 -5.79 -8.85
CA LEU A 11 -3.41 -4.57 -9.67
C LEU A 11 -3.48 -3.30 -8.81
N ALA A 12 -4.34 -3.28 -7.78
CA ALA A 12 -4.47 -2.15 -6.88
C ALA A 12 -3.15 -1.84 -6.17
N VAL A 13 -2.48 -2.87 -5.62
CA VAL A 13 -1.18 -2.71 -4.97
C VAL A 13 -0.10 -2.26 -5.97
N PHE A 14 -0.09 -2.83 -7.18
CA PHE A 14 0.86 -2.45 -8.21
C PHE A 14 0.73 -0.98 -8.62
N PHE A 15 -0.49 -0.52 -8.91
CA PHE A 15 -0.73 0.87 -9.31
C PHE A 15 -0.44 1.85 -8.17
N LEU A 16 -0.77 1.49 -6.92
CA LEU A 16 -0.42 2.31 -5.76
C LEU A 16 1.10 2.44 -5.62
N ALA A 17 1.83 1.33 -5.68
CA ALA A 17 3.29 1.34 -5.59
C ALA A 17 3.92 2.16 -6.73
N PHE A 18 3.43 1.99 -7.97
CA PHE A 18 3.89 2.77 -9.10
C PHE A 18 3.64 4.27 -8.91
N ALA A 19 2.46 4.66 -8.44
CA ALA A 19 2.12 6.06 -8.18
C ALA A 19 3.02 6.71 -7.12
N ILE A 20 3.43 5.97 -6.09
CA ILE A 20 4.36 6.46 -5.06
C ILE A 20 5.77 6.66 -5.63
N MET A 21 6.19 5.79 -6.55
CA MET A 21 7.55 5.81 -7.12
C MET A 21 7.68 6.73 -8.34
N PHE A 22 6.59 7.09 -9.02
CA PHE A 22 6.63 7.85 -10.26
C PHE A 22 6.69 9.36 -10.01
N ASP A 23 7.71 10.01 -10.57
CA ASP A 23 7.87 11.46 -10.55
C ASP A 23 7.29 12.07 -11.83
N THR A 24 6.22 12.86 -11.70
CA THR A 24 5.54 13.51 -12.82
C THR A 24 6.33 14.67 -13.44
N ALA A 25 7.30 15.23 -12.72
CA ALA A 25 8.12 16.34 -13.23
C ALA A 25 9.23 15.83 -14.16
N THR A 26 9.79 14.66 -13.85
CA THR A 26 10.89 14.07 -14.61
C THR A 26 10.47 12.87 -15.46
N LEU A 27 9.24 12.37 -15.27
CA LEU A 27 8.70 11.14 -15.88
C LEU A 27 9.59 9.92 -15.61
N THR A 28 10.22 9.88 -14.44
CA THR A 28 11.09 8.78 -14.01
C THR A 28 10.49 8.01 -12.84
N VAL A 29 10.96 6.78 -12.63
CA VAL A 29 10.59 5.95 -11.48
C VAL A 29 11.72 5.97 -10.46
N ASN A 30 11.47 6.50 -9.27
CA ASN A 30 12.36 6.42 -8.13
C ASN A 30 11.86 5.37 -7.14
N VAL A 31 12.46 4.18 -7.21
CA VAL A 31 12.10 3.04 -6.36
C VAL A 31 12.37 3.33 -4.87
N GLY A 32 13.34 4.19 -4.55
CA GLY A 32 13.65 4.56 -3.17
C GLY A 32 12.49 5.26 -2.45
N ASN A 33 11.55 5.86 -3.18
CA ASN A 33 10.42 6.57 -2.60
C ASN A 33 9.45 5.65 -1.84
N ILE A 34 9.37 4.37 -2.22
CA ILE A 34 8.46 3.41 -1.56
C ILE A 34 8.82 3.17 -0.08
N MET A 35 10.11 3.31 0.26
CA MET A 35 10.63 3.10 1.63
C MET A 35 10.14 4.18 2.61
N TYR A 36 9.79 5.37 2.11
CA TYR A 36 9.22 6.44 2.94
C TYR A 36 7.72 6.26 3.19
N PHE A 37 7.05 5.42 2.38
CA PHE A 37 5.62 5.17 2.49
C PHE A 37 5.31 3.95 3.38
N ILE A 38 6.24 3.00 3.44
CA ILE A 38 6.10 1.79 4.25
C ILE A 38 7.02 1.91 5.46
N ASP A 39 6.47 2.37 6.58
CA ASP A 39 7.16 2.37 7.87
C ASP A 39 6.44 1.48 8.90
N THR A 40 7.21 0.86 9.79
CA THR A 40 6.65 -0.08 10.78
C THR A 40 5.65 0.58 11.72
N GLY A 41 5.82 1.87 12.03
CA GLY A 41 4.94 2.60 12.94
C GLY A 41 3.56 2.83 12.35
N SER A 42 3.47 3.35 11.13
CA SER A 42 2.20 3.57 10.44
C SER A 42 1.43 2.26 10.22
N PHE A 43 2.13 1.18 9.85
CA PHE A 43 1.51 -0.13 9.70
C PHE A 43 0.92 -0.64 11.02
N LEU A 44 1.64 -0.51 12.14
CA LEU A 44 1.14 -0.95 13.44
C LEU A 44 -0.10 -0.16 13.87
N ILE A 45 -0.13 1.15 13.63
CA ILE A 45 -1.27 2.00 14.00
C ILE A 45 -2.49 1.65 13.16
N VAL A 46 -2.35 1.60 11.83
CA VAL A 46 -3.49 1.40 10.93
C VAL A 46 -3.98 -0.04 10.99
N MET A 47 -3.11 -1.03 10.75
CA MET A 47 -3.52 -2.43 10.74
C MET A 47 -3.79 -2.95 12.14
N GLY A 48 -2.89 -2.68 13.09
CA GLY A 48 -3.07 -3.12 14.48
C GLY A 48 -4.28 -2.49 15.15
N GLY A 49 -4.50 -1.17 14.95
CA GLY A 49 -5.68 -0.47 15.47
C GLY A 49 -6.98 -1.00 14.87
N THR A 50 -7.03 -1.17 13.54
CA THR A 50 -8.22 -1.70 12.86
C THR A 50 -8.55 -3.12 13.34
N VAL A 51 -7.55 -4.00 13.36
CA VAL A 51 -7.74 -5.41 13.78
C VAL A 51 -8.14 -5.49 15.25
N ALA A 52 -7.48 -4.73 16.14
CA ALA A 52 -7.85 -4.70 17.56
C ALA A 52 -9.29 -4.17 17.75
N SER A 53 -9.70 -3.14 17.01
CA SER A 53 -11.05 -2.59 17.10
C SER A 53 -12.14 -3.60 16.72
N THR A 54 -11.88 -4.48 15.74
CA THR A 54 -12.82 -5.56 15.39
C THR A 54 -12.97 -6.64 16.45
N PHE A 55 -12.02 -6.78 17.39
CA PHE A 55 -12.13 -7.73 18.51
C PHE A 55 -12.78 -7.12 19.76
N ILE A 56 -12.83 -5.79 19.85
CA ILE A 56 -13.43 -5.06 20.97
C ILE A 56 -14.90 -4.71 20.66
N SER A 57 -15.30 -4.67 19.38
CA SER A 57 -16.67 -4.35 18.93
C SER A 57 -17.67 -5.47 19.17
#